data_AF-A0A2A4FBB8-F1
#
_entry.id   AF-A0A2A4FBB8-F1
#
_cell.length_a   1.000
_cell.length_b   1.000
_cell.length_c   1.000
_cell.angle_alpha   90.00
_cell.angle_beta   90.00
_cell.angle_gamma   90.00
#
_symmetry.space_group_name_H-M   'P 1'
#
loop_
_entity.id
_entity.type
_entity.pdbx_description
1 polymer ?
#
loop_
_entity_poly.entity_id
_entity_poly.type
_entity_poly.pdbx_seq_one_letter_code
_entity_poly.pdbx_strand_id
1 'polypeptide(L)'
;MTNERVVAMFLTELTDQIAQLTLMSRFPLRGAVTVGPLMFSEKFLFGPALVEAVELEKAAVFPRIMLSKSVLRHITPDSPYQSLVLRDADGSAFLDYLGRKALIPSAIKWHREFVQKGLAENASRVRERQKYEWLAQYHNFHAMKVGMSDQCVSIDRGIAFEPYGDEVDVISPVKQRRSVSATGRSQE
;
A
#
# COMPACT_ATOMS: atom_id res chain seq x y z
N MET A 1 2.90 16.56 22.56
CA MET A 1 2.38 15.67 21.51
C MET A 1 3.53 14.77 21.07
N THR A 2 3.36 13.44 20.99
CA THR A 2 4.45 12.54 20.58
C THR A 2 4.69 12.66 19.07
N ASN A 3 5.93 12.42 18.61
CA ASN A 3 6.27 12.43 17.18
C ASN A 3 5.40 11.45 16.38
N GLU A 4 5.08 10.28 16.96
CA GLU A 4 4.12 9.32 16.40
C GLU A 4 2.75 9.95 16.15
N ARG A 5 2.16 10.62 17.16
CA ARG A 5 0.83 11.23 17.01
C ARG A 5 0.81 12.32 15.94
N VAL A 6 1.89 13.11 15.83
CA VAL A 6 2.00 14.14 14.77
C VAL A 6 2.03 13.50 13.38
N VAL A 7 2.87 12.48 13.19
CA VAL A 7 2.95 11.74 11.91
C VAL A 7 1.61 11.08 11.60
N ALA A 8 0.99 10.42 12.58
CA ALA A 8 -0.29 9.75 12.40
C ALA A 8 -1.42 10.72 12.05
N MET A 9 -1.49 11.90 12.66
CA MET A 9 -2.47 12.92 12.29
C MET A 9 -2.28 13.38 10.86
N PHE A 10 -1.03 13.66 10.45
CA PHE A 10 -0.72 14.04 9.07
C PHE A 10 -1.15 12.94 8.08
N LEU A 11 -0.81 11.67 8.36
CA LEU A 11 -1.21 10.55 7.52
C LEU A 11 -2.73 10.35 7.47
N THR A 12 -3.42 10.57 8.59
CA THR A 12 -4.89 10.46 8.68
C THR A 12 -5.56 11.51 7.80
N GLU A 13 -5.12 12.77 7.89
CA GLU A 13 -5.63 13.86 7.07
C GLU A 13 -5.33 13.62 5.59
N LEU A 14 -4.10 13.22 5.27
CA LEU A 14 -3.70 12.90 3.91
C LEU A 14 -4.53 11.76 3.32
N THR A 15 -4.80 10.72 4.11
CA THR A 15 -5.69 9.59 3.76
C THR A 15 -7.07 10.09 3.36
N ASP A 16 -7.65 11.00 4.16
CA ASP A 16 -8.99 11.54 3.90
C ASP A 16 -9.02 12.36 2.60
N GLN A 17 -8.00 13.18 2.33
CA GLN A 17 -7.88 13.95 1.10
C GLN A 17 -7.69 13.07 -0.14
N ILE A 18 -6.84 12.05 -0.07
CA ILE A 18 -6.63 11.09 -1.17
C ILE A 18 -7.91 10.32 -1.46
N ALA A 19 -8.60 9.85 -0.43
CA ALA A 19 -9.85 9.15 -0.58
C ALA A 19 -10.92 10.05 -1.22
N GLN A 20 -11.00 11.31 -0.82
CA GLN A 20 -11.92 12.29 -1.42
C GLN A 20 -11.64 12.47 -2.92
N LEU A 21 -10.39 12.76 -3.30
CA LEU A 21 -10.00 12.95 -4.70
C LEU A 21 -10.21 11.69 -5.53
N THR A 22 -9.91 10.51 -4.98
CA THR A 22 -10.06 9.24 -5.68
C THR A 22 -11.53 8.86 -5.85
N LEU A 23 -12.34 8.92 -4.79
CA LEU A 23 -13.74 8.48 -4.81
C LEU A 23 -14.67 9.48 -5.48
N MET A 24 -14.50 10.78 -5.21
CA MET A 24 -15.40 11.81 -5.73
C MET A 24 -14.97 12.31 -7.12
N SER A 25 -13.66 12.52 -7.31
CA SER A 25 -13.13 13.09 -8.56
C SER A 25 -12.58 12.05 -9.53
N ARG A 26 -12.58 10.75 -9.15
CA ARG A 26 -12.02 9.65 -9.95
C ARG A 26 -10.56 9.91 -10.35
N PHE A 27 -9.82 10.57 -9.45
CA PHE A 27 -8.46 11.02 -9.67
C PHE A 27 -7.51 10.29 -8.71
N PRO A 28 -7.02 9.09 -9.09
CA PRO A 28 -6.15 8.31 -8.23
C PRO A 28 -4.76 8.96 -8.18
N LEU A 29 -4.17 9.03 -6.98
CA LEU A 29 -2.91 9.72 -6.73
C LEU A 29 -1.74 8.75 -6.59
N ARG A 30 -0.54 9.22 -6.92
CA ARG A 30 0.73 8.57 -6.58
C ARG A 30 1.64 9.57 -5.89
N GLY A 31 2.54 9.09 -5.05
CA GLY A 31 3.41 9.96 -4.27
C GLY A 31 4.20 9.20 -3.22
N ALA A 32 4.83 9.96 -2.33
CA ALA A 32 5.60 9.44 -1.22
C ALA A 32 5.50 10.36 0.00
N VAL A 33 5.59 9.78 1.19
CA VAL A 33 5.72 10.51 2.46
C VAL A 33 7.03 10.10 3.14
N THR A 34 7.74 11.11 3.60
CA THR A 34 9.03 11.02 4.31
C THR A 34 9.03 11.95 5.51
N VAL A 35 9.79 11.62 6.54
CA VAL A 35 10.04 12.46 7.72
C VAL A 35 11.53 12.75 7.82
N GLY A 36 11.90 14.02 7.78
CA GLY A 36 13.29 14.42 7.96
C GLY A 36 13.52 15.92 7.77
N PRO A 37 14.79 16.35 7.83
CA PRO A 37 15.16 17.75 7.70
C PRO A 37 14.75 18.33 6.35
N LEU A 38 14.17 19.53 6.41
CA LEU A 38 13.74 20.29 5.25
C LEU A 38 14.03 21.77 5.50
N MET A 39 14.74 22.40 4.58
CA MET A 39 14.89 23.85 4.53
C MET A 39 13.80 24.38 3.59
N PHE A 40 13.01 25.32 4.07
CA PHE A 40 11.97 25.95 3.27
C PHE A 40 12.02 27.48 3.42
N SER A 41 11.76 28.15 2.31
CA SER A 41 11.53 29.58 2.18
C SER A 41 10.38 29.77 1.19
N GLU A 42 9.95 31.01 0.92
CA GLU A 42 8.90 31.28 -0.06
C GLU A 42 9.20 30.75 -1.47
N LYS A 43 10.47 30.67 -1.86
CA LYS A 43 10.89 30.32 -3.23
C LYS A 43 11.60 28.98 -3.35
N PHE A 44 12.08 28.43 -2.25
CA PHE A 44 12.93 27.24 -2.26
C PHE A 44 12.51 26.25 -1.20
N LEU A 45 12.47 24.99 -1.62
CA LEU A 45 12.25 23.83 -0.78
C LEU A 45 13.35 22.82 -1.10
N PHE A 46 14.20 22.50 -0.15
CA PHE A 46 15.25 21.49 -0.34
C PHE A 46 15.63 20.83 0.98
N GLY A 47 16.10 19.60 0.88
CA GLY A 47 16.51 18.83 2.03
C GLY A 47 16.50 17.34 1.73
N PRO A 48 17.18 16.53 2.55
CA PRO A 48 17.25 15.09 2.35
C PRO A 48 15.86 14.42 2.32
N ALA A 49 14.90 14.91 3.11
CA ALA A 49 13.53 14.39 3.09
C ALA A 49 12.84 14.60 1.73
N LEU A 50 13.01 15.78 1.11
CA LEU A 50 12.44 16.04 -0.22
C LEU A 50 13.05 15.14 -1.29
N VAL A 51 14.39 14.97 -1.26
CA VAL A 51 15.09 14.08 -2.20
C VAL A 51 14.59 12.64 -2.04
N GLU A 52 14.50 12.15 -0.81
CA GLU A 52 13.96 10.81 -0.52
C GLU A 52 12.52 10.66 -1.04
N ALA A 53 11.66 11.67 -0.85
CA ALA A 53 10.28 11.63 -1.31
C ALA A 53 10.20 11.58 -2.84
N VAL A 54 11.01 12.36 -3.55
CA VAL A 54 11.06 12.36 -5.02
C VAL A 54 11.54 11.01 -5.56
N GLU A 55 12.60 10.44 -4.98
CA GLU A 55 13.09 9.13 -5.42
C GLU A 55 12.09 8.00 -5.13
N LEU A 56 11.40 8.07 -3.99
CA LEU A 56 10.37 7.09 -3.64
C LEU A 56 9.11 7.23 -4.53
N GLU A 57 8.69 8.44 -4.88
CA GLU A 57 7.58 8.67 -5.83
C GLU A 57 7.90 8.11 -7.22
N LYS A 58 9.14 8.27 -7.70
CA LYS A 58 9.55 7.70 -9.00
C LYS A 58 9.43 6.18 -9.03
N ALA A 59 9.62 5.52 -7.88
CA ALA A 59 9.43 4.08 -7.72
C ALA A 59 7.95 3.68 -7.58
N ALA A 60 7.04 4.62 -7.30
CA ALA A 60 5.60 4.37 -7.22
C ALA A 60 4.98 4.21 -8.63
N VAL A 61 5.06 2.99 -9.19
CA VAL A 61 4.50 2.68 -10.51
C VAL A 61 2.96 2.73 -10.53
N PHE A 62 2.34 2.36 -9.41
CA PHE A 62 0.89 2.28 -9.20
C PHE A 62 0.35 3.51 -8.47
N PRO A 63 -0.97 3.77 -8.53
CA PRO A 63 -1.60 4.90 -7.83
C PRO A 63 -1.67 4.67 -6.31
N ARG A 64 -0.51 4.76 -5.65
CA ARG A 64 -0.34 4.59 -4.21
C ARG A 64 0.62 5.65 -3.67
N ILE A 65 0.47 6.00 -2.39
CA ILE A 65 1.39 6.89 -1.68
C ILE A 65 2.34 6.05 -0.84
N MET A 66 3.59 5.92 -1.26
CA MET A 66 4.59 5.11 -0.57
C MET A 66 5.03 5.76 0.75
N LEU A 67 5.25 4.95 1.79
CA LEU A 67 5.73 5.41 3.08
C LEU A 67 7.18 5.00 3.25
N SER A 68 8.06 5.98 3.45
CA SER A 68 9.48 5.71 3.64
C SER A 68 9.76 5.11 5.04
N LYS A 69 10.93 4.48 5.20
CA LYS A 69 11.38 3.97 6.50
C LYS A 69 11.37 5.05 7.59
N SER A 70 11.55 6.31 7.21
CA SER A 70 11.49 7.43 8.15
C SER A 70 10.11 7.63 8.78
N VAL A 71 9.04 7.41 8.02
CA VAL A 71 7.65 7.40 8.50
C VAL A 71 7.41 6.15 9.36
N LEU A 72 7.86 4.98 8.89
CA LEU A 72 7.63 3.69 9.54
C LEU A 72 8.33 3.54 10.90
N ARG A 73 9.36 4.35 11.19
CA ARG A 73 9.94 4.46 12.55
C ARG A 73 8.96 5.06 13.56
N HIS A 74 7.97 5.81 13.09
CA HIS A 74 6.94 6.44 13.92
C HIS A 74 5.65 5.62 13.96
N ILE A 75 5.31 4.95 12.86
CA ILE A 75 4.15 4.04 12.78
C ILE A 75 4.69 2.60 12.74
N THR A 76 4.94 2.05 13.92
CA THR A 76 5.38 0.66 14.10
C THR A 76 4.20 -0.31 13.99
N PRO A 77 4.44 -1.61 13.78
CA PRO A 77 3.40 -2.64 13.87
C PRO A 77 2.51 -2.52 15.12
N ASP A 78 3.11 -2.31 16.29
CA ASP A 78 2.32 -2.19 17.53
C ASP A 78 1.62 -0.83 17.70
N SER A 79 1.76 0.08 16.74
CA SER A 79 1.14 1.40 16.79
C SER A 79 -0.37 1.31 16.67
N PRO A 80 -1.16 2.10 17.42
CA PRO A 80 -2.60 2.21 17.20
C PRO A 80 -2.95 2.72 15.79
N TYR A 81 -1.98 3.26 15.06
CA TYR A 81 -2.11 3.80 13.73
C TYR A 81 -1.63 2.83 12.62
N GLN A 82 -1.27 1.58 12.96
CA GLN A 82 -0.81 0.58 11.98
C GLN A 82 -1.79 0.37 10.82
N SER A 83 -3.10 0.55 11.08
CA SER A 83 -4.16 0.39 10.07
C SER A 83 -4.14 1.43 8.96
N LEU A 84 -3.34 2.50 9.09
CA LEU A 84 -3.07 3.45 8.01
C LEU A 84 -2.06 2.89 6.99
N VAL A 85 -1.44 1.74 7.25
CA VAL A 85 -0.35 1.20 6.44
C VAL A 85 -0.71 -0.18 5.91
N LEU A 86 -0.45 -0.39 4.62
CA LEU A 86 -0.47 -1.70 3.98
C LEU A 86 0.87 -1.98 3.31
N ARG A 87 1.18 -3.26 3.17
CA ARG A 87 2.29 -3.74 2.36
C ARG A 87 1.77 -4.24 1.02
N ASP A 88 2.47 -3.87 -0.04
CA ASP A 88 2.24 -4.39 -1.38
C ASP A 88 3.14 -5.62 -1.64
N ALA A 89 2.90 -6.32 -2.73
CA ALA A 89 3.62 -7.53 -3.14
C ALA A 89 5.12 -7.30 -3.41
N ASP A 90 5.52 -6.06 -3.67
CA ASP A 90 6.93 -5.68 -3.81
C ASP A 90 7.63 -5.40 -2.46
N GLY A 91 6.92 -5.61 -1.34
CA GLY A 91 7.38 -5.40 0.02
C GLY A 91 7.32 -3.93 0.49
N SER A 92 6.93 -3.00 -0.39
CA SER A 92 6.84 -1.58 -0.07
C SER A 92 5.62 -1.29 0.80
N ALA A 93 5.81 -0.42 1.80
CA ALA A 93 4.70 0.11 2.59
C ALA A 93 4.06 1.30 1.88
N PHE A 94 2.74 1.39 1.92
CA PHE A 94 1.97 2.51 1.37
C PHE A 94 0.79 2.88 2.27
N LEU A 95 0.28 4.10 2.08
CA LEU A 95 -0.83 4.67 2.83
C LEU A 95 -2.16 4.07 2.39
N ASP A 96 -2.89 3.48 3.34
CA ASP A 96 -4.18 2.84 3.12
C ASP A 96 -5.33 3.85 3.08
N TYR A 97 -5.55 4.49 1.93
CA TYR A 97 -6.57 5.54 1.80
C TYR A 97 -8.02 5.03 1.88
N LEU A 98 -8.27 3.78 1.47
CA LEU A 98 -9.60 3.18 1.41
C LEU A 98 -9.98 2.47 2.73
N GLY A 99 -9.02 2.04 3.55
CA GLY A 99 -9.27 1.21 4.73
C GLY A 99 -10.39 1.70 5.65
N ARG A 100 -10.34 2.96 6.10
CA ARG A 100 -11.42 3.53 6.93
C ARG A 100 -12.71 3.78 6.15
N LYS A 101 -12.60 4.19 4.88
CA LYS A 101 -13.76 4.51 4.03
C LYS A 101 -14.53 3.27 3.63
N ALA A 102 -13.87 2.11 3.53
CA ALA A 102 -14.46 0.82 3.20
C ALA A 102 -15.58 0.40 4.16
N LEU A 103 -15.57 0.90 5.40
CA LEU A 103 -16.65 0.69 6.38
C LEU A 103 -17.98 1.31 5.94
N ILE A 104 -17.96 2.24 4.98
CA ILE A 104 -19.14 2.84 4.38
C ILE A 104 -19.45 2.07 3.08
N PRO A 105 -20.56 1.31 3.00
CA PRO A 105 -20.86 0.46 1.84
C PRO A 105 -20.91 1.21 0.50
N SER A 106 -21.34 2.48 0.51
CA SER A 106 -21.34 3.30 -0.70
C SER A 106 -19.94 3.62 -1.20
N ALA A 107 -18.94 3.77 -0.33
CA ALA A 107 -17.56 4.00 -0.74
C ALA A 107 -16.99 2.78 -1.49
N ILE A 108 -17.28 1.56 -1.04
CA ILE A 108 -16.96 0.33 -1.77
C ILE A 108 -17.63 0.34 -3.14
N LYS A 109 -18.94 0.59 -3.22
CA LYS A 109 -19.66 0.63 -4.51
C LYS A 109 -19.10 1.67 -5.47
N TRP A 110 -18.86 2.90 -5.01
CA TRP A 110 -18.29 3.97 -5.84
C TRP A 110 -16.87 3.64 -6.31
N HIS A 111 -16.04 3.08 -5.44
CA HIS A 111 -14.69 2.65 -5.81
C HIS A 111 -14.74 1.54 -6.86
N ARG A 112 -15.64 0.56 -6.70
CA ARG A 112 -15.87 -0.53 -7.67
C ARG A 112 -16.21 0.02 -9.05
N GLU A 113 -17.20 0.91 -9.13
CA GLU A 113 -17.63 1.53 -10.38
C GLU A 113 -16.49 2.30 -11.06
N PHE A 114 -15.75 3.09 -10.28
CA PHE A 114 -14.56 3.81 -10.76
C PHE A 114 -13.53 2.87 -11.37
N VAL A 115 -13.20 1.78 -10.67
CA VAL A 115 -12.20 0.80 -11.12
C VAL A 115 -12.68 0.04 -12.36
N GLN A 116 -13.92 -0.46 -12.37
CA GLN A 116 -14.49 -1.17 -13.51
C GLN A 116 -14.52 -0.31 -14.77
N LYS A 117 -14.93 0.96 -14.62
CA LYS A 117 -14.89 1.92 -15.73
C LYS A 117 -13.47 2.09 -16.26
N GLY A 118 -12.50 2.28 -15.38
CA GLY A 118 -11.10 2.44 -15.76
C GLY A 118 -10.50 1.21 -16.47
N LEU A 119 -10.84 0.00 -16.01
CA LEU A 119 -10.46 -1.26 -16.69
C LEU A 119 -11.04 -1.33 -18.11
N ALA A 120 -12.33 -1.00 -18.27
CA ALA A 120 -13.01 -1.04 -19.56
C ALA A 120 -12.43 0.00 -20.55
N GLU A 121 -12.25 1.25 -20.10
CA GLU A 121 -11.72 2.34 -20.94
C GLU A 121 -10.26 2.14 -21.37
N ASN A 122 -9.50 1.36 -20.60
CA ASN A 122 -8.09 1.11 -20.87
C ASN A 122 -7.82 -0.34 -21.31
N ALA A 123 -8.83 -1.08 -21.78
CA ALA A 123 -8.72 -2.50 -22.08
C ALA A 123 -7.57 -2.87 -23.04
N SER A 124 -7.25 -2.00 -24.01
CA SER A 124 -6.17 -2.17 -24.99
C SER A 124 -4.86 -1.46 -24.61
N ARG A 125 -4.86 -0.65 -23.54
CA ARG A 125 -3.73 0.16 -23.10
C ARG A 125 -3.03 -0.52 -21.94
N VAL A 126 -2.08 -1.41 -22.24
CA VAL A 126 -1.47 -2.33 -21.27
C VAL A 126 -1.01 -1.64 -19.99
N ARG A 127 -0.26 -0.54 -20.10
CA ARG A 127 0.31 0.15 -18.93
C ARG A 127 -0.75 0.83 -18.08
N GLU A 128 -1.73 1.46 -18.70
CA GLU A 128 -2.86 2.11 -18.03
C GLU A 128 -3.77 1.07 -17.37
N ARG A 129 -4.05 -0.03 -18.07
CA ARG A 129 -4.83 -1.16 -17.56
C ARG A 129 -4.21 -1.75 -16.30
N GLN A 130 -2.89 -1.95 -16.29
CA GLN A 130 -2.17 -2.47 -15.11
C GLN A 130 -2.39 -1.61 -13.85
N LYS A 131 -2.57 -0.29 -13.99
CA LYS A 131 -2.88 0.58 -12.84
C LYS A 131 -4.28 0.31 -12.28
N TYR A 132 -5.25 0.06 -13.15
CA TYR A 132 -6.60 -0.28 -12.73
C TYR A 132 -6.73 -1.72 -12.24
N GLU A 133 -5.90 -2.65 -12.73
CA GLU A 133 -5.77 -3.99 -12.16
C GLU A 133 -5.24 -3.92 -10.73
N TRP A 134 -4.23 -3.08 -10.47
CA TRP A 134 -3.76 -2.81 -9.10
C TRP A 134 -4.87 -2.22 -8.22
N LEU A 135 -5.61 -1.23 -8.72
CA LEU A 135 -6.76 -0.65 -7.98
C LEU A 135 -7.88 -1.68 -7.75
N ALA A 136 -8.07 -2.64 -8.65
CA ALA A 136 -9.03 -3.73 -8.48
C ALA A 136 -8.60 -4.71 -7.39
N GLN A 137 -7.32 -5.08 -7.34
CA GLN A 137 -6.79 -5.85 -6.22
C GLN A 137 -7.01 -5.11 -4.90
N TYR A 138 -6.75 -3.80 -4.89
CA TYR A 138 -6.84 -2.96 -3.69
C TYR A 138 -8.29 -2.81 -3.23
N HIS A 139 -9.21 -2.65 -4.18
CA HIS A 139 -10.64 -2.69 -3.93
C HIS A 139 -11.08 -4.02 -3.34
N ASN A 140 -10.69 -5.15 -3.96
CA ASN A 140 -11.10 -6.49 -3.56
C ASN A 140 -10.59 -6.83 -2.16
N PHE A 141 -9.36 -6.45 -1.82
CA PHE A 141 -8.81 -6.58 -0.47
C PHE A 141 -9.75 -5.95 0.57
N HIS A 142 -10.17 -4.70 0.34
CA HIS A 142 -11.06 -3.99 1.25
C HIS A 142 -12.49 -4.53 1.24
N ALA A 143 -13.04 -4.83 0.06
CA ALA A 143 -14.38 -5.41 -0.07
C ALA A 143 -14.48 -6.74 0.69
N MET A 144 -13.47 -7.62 0.57
CA MET A 144 -13.40 -8.87 1.34
C MET A 144 -13.24 -8.62 2.83
N LYS A 145 -12.35 -7.69 3.22
CA LYS A 145 -12.11 -7.33 4.63
C LYS A 145 -13.38 -6.85 5.34
N VAL A 146 -14.28 -6.16 4.63
CA VAL A 146 -15.56 -5.67 5.18
C VAL A 146 -16.76 -6.59 4.87
N GLY A 147 -16.52 -7.79 4.34
CA GLY A 147 -17.58 -8.79 4.08
C GLY A 147 -18.45 -8.55 2.85
N MET A 148 -18.07 -7.62 1.96
CA MET A 148 -18.78 -7.29 0.71
C MET A 148 -18.17 -8.01 -0.50
N SER A 149 -18.01 -9.34 -0.40
CA SER A 149 -17.39 -10.15 -1.46
C SER A 149 -18.14 -10.09 -2.81
N ASP A 150 -19.45 -9.84 -2.78
CA ASP A 150 -20.31 -9.60 -3.94
C ASP A 150 -19.94 -8.32 -4.74
N GLN A 151 -19.21 -7.41 -4.12
CA GLN A 151 -18.72 -6.19 -4.74
C GLN A 151 -17.33 -6.34 -5.37
N CYS A 152 -16.69 -7.51 -5.27
CA CYS A 152 -15.37 -7.69 -5.89
C CYS A 152 -15.42 -7.47 -7.42
N VAL A 153 -14.32 -6.94 -7.94
CA VAL A 153 -14.04 -6.79 -9.37
C VAL A 153 -13.35 -8.05 -9.86
N SER A 154 -13.88 -8.67 -10.92
CA SER A 154 -13.27 -9.83 -11.56
C SER A 154 -11.99 -9.41 -12.29
N ILE A 155 -10.86 -10.00 -11.88
CA ILE A 155 -9.53 -9.80 -12.46
C ILE A 155 -8.75 -11.13 -12.42
N ASP A 156 -7.81 -11.31 -13.34
CA ASP A 156 -7.03 -12.55 -13.46
C ASP A 156 -6.02 -12.75 -12.32
N ARG A 157 -5.71 -11.69 -11.56
CA ARG A 157 -4.72 -11.69 -10.48
C ARG A 157 -5.40 -11.65 -9.11
N GLY A 158 -4.91 -12.46 -8.18
CA GLY A 158 -5.37 -12.48 -6.80
C GLY A 158 -4.98 -11.23 -5.99
N ILE A 159 -5.45 -11.18 -4.74
CA ILE A 159 -5.11 -10.12 -3.77
C ILE A 159 -3.62 -10.21 -3.44
N ALA A 160 -2.96 -9.05 -3.36
CA ALA A 160 -1.51 -8.95 -3.21
C ALA A 160 -1.08 -8.05 -2.03
N PHE A 161 -2.00 -7.72 -1.11
CA PHE A 161 -1.76 -6.80 0.00
C PHE A 161 -1.80 -7.50 1.34
N GLU A 162 -0.91 -7.08 2.23
CA GLU A 162 -0.80 -7.59 3.59
C GLU A 162 -0.96 -6.45 4.61
N PRO A 163 -1.65 -6.69 5.74
CA PRO A 163 -1.66 -5.76 6.86
C PRO A 163 -0.24 -5.45 7.34
N TYR A 164 0.00 -4.19 7.72
CA TYR A 164 1.28 -3.82 8.29
C TYR A 164 1.37 -4.30 9.75
N GLY A 165 2.25 -5.27 10.01
CA GLY A 165 2.51 -5.77 11.36
C GLY A 165 2.25 -7.26 11.57
N ASP A 166 1.60 -7.92 10.61
CA ASP A 166 1.63 -9.38 10.52
C ASP A 166 3.08 -9.78 10.14
N GLU A 167 3.68 -10.72 10.89
CA GLU A 167 5.06 -11.15 10.68
C GLU A 167 5.27 -11.59 9.23
N VAL A 168 6.12 -10.85 8.51
CA VAL A 168 6.75 -11.36 7.30
C VAL A 168 7.79 -12.37 7.77
N ASP A 169 7.40 -13.64 7.84
CA ASP A 169 8.34 -14.74 7.88
C ASP A 169 9.19 -14.63 6.60
N VAL A 170 10.35 -13.99 6.71
CA VAL A 170 11.34 -13.95 5.63
C VAL A 170 11.94 -15.35 5.55
N ILE A 171 11.22 -16.27 4.89
CA ILE A 171 11.83 -17.49 4.39
C ILE A 171 12.76 -17.07 3.26
N SER A 172 14.01 -16.78 3.63
CA SER A 172 15.12 -16.68 2.71
C SER A 172 15.25 -17.98 1.91
N PRO A 173 15.37 -17.96 0.57
CA PRO A 173 15.39 -19.18 -0.26
C PRO A 173 16.73 -19.94 -0.22
N VAL A 174 17.48 -19.86 0.88
CA VAL A 174 18.82 -20.45 1.01
C VAL A 174 18.87 -21.39 2.22
N LYS A 175 18.17 -22.53 2.14
CA LYS A 175 18.49 -23.77 2.89
C LYS A 175 17.53 -24.91 2.52
N GLN A 176 17.59 -25.38 1.27
CA GLN A 176 17.16 -26.75 0.93
C GLN A 176 17.99 -27.32 -0.22
N ARG A 177 19.32 -27.24 -0.06
CA ARG A 177 20.27 -28.15 -0.71
C ARG A 177 21.35 -28.48 0.33
N ARG A 178 21.64 -29.78 0.48
CA ARG A 178 22.38 -30.48 1.57
C ARG A 178 21.42 -30.85 2.72
N SER A 179 21.02 -32.10 2.91
CA SER A 179 21.76 -33.36 2.82
C SER A 179 20.88 -34.53 2.35
N VAL A 180 21.24 -35.11 1.21
CA VAL A 180 21.12 -36.56 1.00
C VAL A 180 22.51 -37.15 1.26
N SER A 181 22.54 -38.30 1.94
CA SER A 181 23.65 -39.24 2.16
C SER A 181 24.41 -39.15 3.51
N ALA A 182 24.70 -40.37 4.02
CA ALA A 182 25.29 -40.78 5.31
C ALA A 182 24.25 -40.95 6.44
N THR A 183 23.96 -42.12 7.00
CA THR A 183 24.64 -43.43 6.99
C THR A 183 23.66 -44.47 7.54
N GLY A 184 23.62 -45.66 6.95
CA GLY A 184 22.99 -46.83 7.55
C GLY A 184 23.90 -47.54 8.56
N ARG A 185 23.25 -48.44 9.32
CA ARG A 185 23.75 -49.58 10.14
C ARG A 185 24.04 -49.36 11.64
N SER A 186 23.16 -50.00 12.43
CA SER A 186 23.38 -51.20 13.27
C SER A 186 23.52 -51.07 14.80
N GLN A 187 22.82 -52.03 15.46
CA GLN A 187 22.84 -52.51 16.86
C GLN A 187 21.96 -51.70 17.82
N GLU A 188 21.02 -52.28 18.59
CA GLU A 188 20.75 -53.65 19.05
C GLU A 188 19.27 -54.05 18.86
#